data_AF-A0A1G3HA64-F1
#
_entry.id   AF-A0A1G3HA64-F1
#
_cell.length_a   1.000
_cell.length_b   1.000
_cell.length_c   1.000
_cell.angle_alpha   90.00
_cell.angle_beta   90.00
_cell.angle_gamma   90.00
#
_symmetry.space_group_name_H-M   'P 1'
#
loop_
_entity.id
_entity.type
_entity.pdbx_description
1 polymer ?
#
loop_
_entity_poly.entity_id
_entity_poly.type
_entity_poly.pdbx_seq_one_letter_code
_entity_poly.pdbx_strand_id
1 'polypeptide(L)' 'MTARGLVPGRTHNLLALAAELNAAGVSTSHSPDELAVLNPYAVTLRYDDEDLSLIGPQQARQLIDSVLDWAGREISAS' A
#
# COMPACT_ATOMS: atom_id res chain seq x y z
N MET A 1 14.07 -1.77 8.91
CA MET A 1 13.97 -3.25 9.02
C MET A 1 12.99 -3.68 7.95
N THR A 2 13.42 -4.50 6.99
CA THR A 2 12.52 -5.08 5.98
C THR A 2 12.27 -6.53 6.34
N ALA A 3 11.00 -6.95 6.35
CA ALA A 3 10.65 -8.34 6.56
C ALA A 3 11.18 -9.19 5.38
N ARG A 4 11.65 -10.41 5.68
CA ARG A 4 12.04 -11.43 4.68
C ARG A 4 13.21 -11.04 3.74
N GLY A 5 14.04 -10.07 4.11
CA GLY A 5 15.21 -9.66 3.31
C GLY A 5 14.86 -8.98 1.98
N LEU A 6 13.58 -8.62 1.78
CA LEU A 6 13.15 -7.88 0.61
C LEU A 6 13.59 -6.42 0.73
N VAL A 7 14.08 -5.85 -0.36
CA VAL A 7 14.42 -4.43 -0.44
C VAL A 7 13.66 -3.85 -1.62
N PRO A 8 12.35 -3.54 -1.45
CA PRO A 8 11.58 -2.96 -2.52
C PRO A 8 12.17 -1.60 -2.92
N GLY A 9 11.97 -1.23 -4.18
CA GLY A 9 12.39 0.08 -4.68
C GLY A 9 11.73 1.21 -3.88
N ARG A 10 12.39 2.38 -3.78
CA ARG A 10 11.72 3.58 -3.26
C ARG A 10 10.58 3.96 -4.20
N THR A 11 9.35 3.74 -3.77
CA THR A 11 8.14 4.06 -4.53
C THR A 11 7.06 4.64 -3.62
N HIS A 12 6.30 5.60 -4.13
CA HIS A 12 5.04 6.06 -3.52
C HIS A 12 3.82 5.37 -4.16
N ASN A 13 4.06 4.51 -5.13
CA ASN A 13 3.03 3.76 -5.83
C ASN A 13 2.88 2.39 -5.18
N LEU A 14 1.81 2.23 -4.42
CA LEU A 14 1.46 1.00 -3.71
C LEU A 14 1.08 -0.15 -4.65
N LEU A 15 0.64 0.15 -5.88
CA LEU A 15 0.44 -0.87 -6.93
C LEU A 15 1.78 -1.54 -7.28
N ALA A 16 2.82 -0.71 -7.49
CA ALA A 16 4.16 -1.20 -7.80
C ALA A 16 4.74 -1.99 -6.62
N LEU A 17 4.58 -1.48 -5.39
CA LEU A 17 5.00 -2.19 -4.19
C LEU A 17 4.29 -3.54 -4.04
N ALA A 18 2.97 -3.59 -4.22
CA ALA A 18 2.21 -4.83 -4.13
C ALA A 18 2.64 -5.86 -5.19
N ALA A 19 2.95 -5.41 -6.41
CA ALA A 19 3.49 -6.26 -7.45
C ALA A 19 4.87 -6.84 -7.07
N GLU A 20 5.78 -6.02 -6.51
CA GLU A 20 7.08 -6.48 -6.02
C GLU A 20 6.95 -7.51 -4.89
N LEU A 21 6.06 -7.27 -3.92
CA LEU A 21 5.79 -8.20 -2.82
C LEU A 21 5.21 -9.52 -3.32
N ASN A 22 4.23 -9.48 -4.22
CA ASN A 22 3.64 -10.67 -4.82
C ASN A 22 4.67 -11.47 -5.63
N ALA A 23 5.54 -10.81 -6.40
CA ALA A 23 6.62 -11.47 -7.13
C ALA A 23 7.62 -12.17 -6.19
N ALA A 24 7.78 -11.67 -4.97
CA ALA A 24 8.57 -12.29 -3.91
C ALA A 24 7.82 -13.38 -3.11
N GLY A 25 6.59 -13.73 -3.49
CA GLY A 25 5.77 -14.71 -2.78
C GLY A 25 5.18 -14.20 -1.46
N VAL A 26 5.16 -12.89 -1.25
CA VAL A 26 4.55 -12.24 -0.08
C VAL A 26 3.24 -11.59 -0.52
N SER A 27 2.14 -12.30 -0.28
CA SER A 27 0.81 -11.76 -0.58
C SER A 27 0.32 -10.82 0.53
N THR A 28 -0.08 -9.63 0.12
CA THR A 28 -0.80 -8.67 0.97
C THR A 28 -2.23 -9.16 1.24
N SER A 29 -2.85 -8.66 2.31
CA SER A 29 -4.28 -8.93 2.59
C SER A 29 -5.24 -8.22 1.62
N HIS A 30 -4.72 -7.37 0.74
CA HIS A 30 -5.45 -6.60 -0.27
C HIS A 30 -4.84 -6.83 -1.63
N SER A 31 -5.66 -6.74 -2.68
CA SER A 31 -5.21 -6.75 -4.06
C SER A 31 -4.38 -5.49 -4.39
N PRO A 32 -3.52 -5.55 -5.43
CA PRO A 32 -2.79 -4.37 -5.89
C PRO A 32 -3.70 -3.18 -6.25
N ASP A 33 -4.87 -3.44 -6.83
CA ASP A 33 -5.84 -2.40 -7.21
C ASP A 33 -6.48 -1.75 -5.98
N GLU A 34 -6.81 -2.54 -4.96
CA GLU A 34 -7.30 -2.02 -3.68
C GLU A 34 -6.27 -1.14 -2.98
N LEU A 35 -4.98 -1.44 -3.12
CA LEU A 35 -3.91 -0.59 -2.57
C LEU A 35 -3.67 0.66 -3.43
N ALA A 36 -3.89 0.57 -4.74
CA ALA A 36 -3.69 1.68 -5.67
C ALA A 36 -4.60 2.88 -5.38
N VAL A 37 -5.77 2.66 -4.77
CA VAL A 37 -6.70 3.74 -4.38
C VAL A 37 -6.10 4.69 -3.33
N LEU A 38 -5.04 4.27 -2.64
CA LEU A 38 -4.33 5.10 -1.67
C LEU A 38 -3.20 5.93 -2.30
N ASN A 39 -2.80 5.63 -3.55
CA ASN A 39 -1.73 6.35 -4.25
C ASN A 39 -2.00 7.86 -4.38
N PRO A 40 -3.25 8.34 -4.62
CA PRO A 40 -3.54 9.77 -4.66
C PRO A 40 -3.13 10.52 -3.39
N TYR A 41 -3.20 9.88 -2.22
CA TYR A 41 -2.78 10.50 -0.95
C TYR A 41 -1.27 10.55 -0.76
N ALA A 42 -0.51 9.76 -1.53
CA ALA A 42 0.96 9.72 -1.47
C ALA A 42 1.63 10.61 -2.53
N VAL A 43 1.00 10.79 -3.69
CA VAL A 43 1.57 11.48 -4.86
C VAL A 43 0.85 12.80 -5.17
N THR A 44 -0.45 12.93 -4.87
CA THR A 44 -1.36 13.88 -5.53
C THR A 44 -2.05 14.86 -4.58
N LEU A 45 -1.34 15.31 -3.53
CA LEU A 45 -1.67 16.56 -2.82
C LEU A 45 -0.70 17.70 -3.20
N ARG A 46 0.05 17.51 -4.29
CA ARG A 46 1.11 18.43 -4.75
C ARG A 46 0.89 19.01 -6.15
N TYR A 47 -0.10 18.50 -6.89
CA TYR A 47 -0.50 18.99 -8.21
C TYR A 47 -2.02 19.09 -8.24
N ASP A 48 -2.53 20.32 -8.19
CA ASP A 48 -3.94 20.72 -7.98
C ASP A 48 -4.93 20.33 -9.12
N ASP A 49 -4.55 19.50 -10.10
CA ASP A 49 -5.21 19.49 -11.42
C ASP A 49 -5.81 18.15 -11.88
N GLU A 50 -5.90 17.12 -11.03
CA GLU A 50 -6.65 15.90 -11.40
C GLU A 50 -7.87 15.71 -10.51
N ASP A 51 -9.02 15.42 -11.14
CA ASP A 51 -10.24 14.94 -10.50
C ASP A 51 -9.94 13.56 -9.88
N LEU A 52 -9.33 13.59 -8.70
CA LEU A 52 -8.94 12.38 -7.99
C LEU A 52 -10.21 11.70 -7.51
N SER A 53 -10.44 10.48 -7.99
CA SER A 53 -11.45 9.58 -7.42
C SER A 53 -10.97 9.11 -6.06
N LEU A 54 -11.19 9.95 -5.05
CA LEU A 54 -10.86 9.68 -3.67
C LEU A 54 -11.96 8.80 -3.05
N ILE A 55 -11.53 7.78 -2.32
CA ILE A 55 -12.42 7.00 -1.47
C ILE A 55 -12.83 7.82 -0.23
N GLY A 56 -13.96 7.46 0.37
CA GLY A 56 -14.43 8.12 1.59
C GLY A 56 -13.45 7.95 2.77
N PRO A 57 -13.39 8.89 3.72
CA PRO A 57 -12.43 8.87 4.82
C PRO A 57 -12.54 7.62 5.71
N GLN A 58 -13.76 7.10 5.91
CA GLN A 58 -13.97 5.86 6.66
C GLN A 58 -13.40 4.65 5.91
N GLN A 59 -13.56 4.60 4.59
CA GLN A 59 -13.03 3.53 3.75
C GLN A 59 -11.51 3.58 3.69
N ALA A 60 -10.92 4.78 3.55
CA ALA A 60 -9.48 4.97 3.60
C ALA A 60 -8.90 4.50 4.94
N ARG A 61 -9.56 4.85 6.06
CA ARG A 61 -9.16 4.41 7.39
C ARG A 61 -9.20 2.89 7.53
N GLN A 62 -10.29 2.25 7.12
CA GLN A 62 -10.42 0.79 7.18
C GLN A 62 -9.32 0.08 6.39
N LEU A 63 -8.99 0.61 5.20
CA LEU A 63 -7.94 0.05 4.36
C LEU A 63 -6.55 0.21 5.00
N ILE A 64 -6.24 1.40 5.53
CA ILE A 64 -4.98 1.67 6.23
C ILE A 64 -4.83 0.79 7.47
N ASP A 65 -5.85 0.75 8.33
CA ASP A 65 -5.83 -0.04 9.57
C ASP A 65 -5.59 -1.53 9.23
N SER A 66 -6.28 -2.04 8.20
CA SER A 66 -6.11 -3.41 7.74
C SER A 66 -4.70 -3.72 7.19
N VAL A 67 -4.10 -2.80 6.43
CA VAL A 67 -2.72 -2.93 5.92
C VAL A 67 -1.70 -2.91 7.06
N LEU A 68 -1.88 -2.03 8.05
CA LEU A 68 -1.01 -1.94 9.22
C LEU A 68 -1.11 -3.20 10.09
N ASP A 69 -2.32 -3.74 10.30
CA ASP A 69 -2.53 -4.98 11.04
C ASP A 69 -1.89 -6.18 10.33
N TRP A 70 -1.95 -6.25 9.00
CA TRP A 70 -1.22 -7.24 8.23
C TRP A 70 0.30 -7.08 8.40
N ALA A 71 0.83 -5.86 8.19
CA ALA A 71 2.25 -5.60 8.30
C ALA A 71 2.78 -5.90 9.72
N GLY A 72 2.03 -5.56 10.76
CA GLY A 72 2.37 -5.87 12.15
C GLY A 72 2.47 -7.37 12.41
N ARG A 73 1.58 -8.18 11.82
CA ARG A 73 1.65 -9.64 11.88
C ARG A 73 2.87 -10.19 11.15
N GLU A 74 3.16 -9.72 9.94
CA GLU A 74 4.35 -10.17 9.18
C GLU A 74 5.67 -9.81 9.88
N ILE A 75 5.74 -8.62 10.49
CA ILE A 75 6.92 -8.17 11.25
C ILE A 75 7.09 -9.01 12.52
N SER A 76 6.00 -9.31 13.22
CA SER A 76 6.07 -10.11 14.46
C SER A 76 6.36 -11.59 14.20
N ALA A 77 6.09 -12.08 12.99
CA ALA A 77 6.32 -13.45 12.56
C ALA A 77 7.69 -13.67 11.89
N SER A 78 8.47 -12.60 11.66
CA SER A 78 9.83 -12.62 11.06
C SER A 78 10.91 -12.55 12.12
#